data_AF-A0A8J7DZJ5-F1
#
_entry.id   AF-A0A8J7DZJ5-F1
#
_cell.length_a   1.000
_cell.length_b   1.000
_cell.length_c   1.000
_cell.angle_alpha   90.00
_cell.angle_beta   90.00
_cell.angle_gamma   90.00
#
_symmetry.space_group_name_H-M   'P 1'
#
loop_
_entity.id
_entity.type
_entity.pdbx_description
1 polymer ?
#
loop_
_entity_poly.entity_id
_entity_poly.type
_entity_poly.pdbx_seq_one_letter_code
_entity_poly.pdbx_strand_id
1 'polypeptide(L)' 'MTELLERAIARLQTLPESEQNAIASIILDEIEDERRWDEAFSRSPDILAKLAASAMAEYRAGKTQELDPETL' A
#
# COMPACT_ATOMS: atom_id res chain seq x y z
N MET A 1 17.72 17.19 -3.24
CA MET A 1 17.06 15.95 -3.69
C MET A 1 17.84 14.79 -3.05
N THR A 2 17.24 13.62 -2.80
CA THR A 2 18.03 12.49 -2.29
C THR A 2 18.88 11.92 -3.43
N GLU A 3 20.05 11.34 -3.14
CA GLU A 3 20.92 10.76 -4.17
C GLU A 3 20.17 9.71 -5.02
N LEU A 4 19.29 8.93 -4.38
CA LEU A 4 18.46 7.94 -5.08
C LEU A 4 17.49 8.59 -6.08
N LEU A 5 16.82 9.68 -5.67
CA LEU A 5 15.87 10.39 -6.55
C LEU A 5 16.59 11.09 -7.72
N GLU A 6 17.77 11.64 -7.47
CA GLU A 6 18.62 12.22 -8.52
C GLU A 6 19.01 11.17 -9.57
N ARG A 7 19.46 9.99 -9.12
CA ARG A 7 19.81 8.88 -10.02
C ARG A 7 18.61 8.36 -10.80
N ALA A 8 17.44 8.28 -10.18
CA ALA A 8 16.21 7.88 -10.85
C ALA A 8 15.81 8.85 -11.96
N ILE A 9 15.81 10.16 -11.69
CA ILE A 9 15.51 11.20 -12.67
C ILE A 9 16.53 11.20 -13.81
N ALA A 10 17.82 11.09 -13.49
CA ALA A 10 18.87 11.04 -14.51
C ALA A 10 18.68 9.84 -15.47
N ARG A 11 18.25 8.68 -14.97
CA ARG A 11 17.93 7.53 -15.81
C ARG A 11 16.68 7.78 -16.65
N LEU A 12 15.63 8.34 -16.06
CA LEU A 12 14.37 8.69 -16.74
C LEU A 12 14.60 9.61 -17.94
N GLN A 13 15.46 10.63 -17.77
CA GLN A 13 15.80 11.58 -18.83
C GLN A 13 16.46 10.94 -20.08
N THR A 14 16.98 9.72 -19.97
CA THR A 14 17.56 8.98 -21.10
C THR A 14 16.54 8.20 -21.94
N LEU A 15 15.28 8.14 -21.49
CA LEU A 15 14.22 7.36 -22.13
C LEU A 15 13.42 8.20 -23.16
N PRO A 16 12.67 7.57 -24.08
CA PRO A 16 11.71 8.27 -24.93
C PRO A 16 10.63 8.99 -24.10
N GLU A 17 10.09 10.11 -24.61
CA GLU A 17 9.07 10.90 -23.91
C GLU A 17 7.84 10.10 -23.48
N SER A 18 7.41 9.13 -24.30
CA SER A 18 6.29 8.26 -23.97
C SER A 18 6.55 7.41 -22.72
N GLU A 19 7.77 6.90 -22.58
CA GLU A 19 8.18 6.11 -21.41
C GLU A 19 8.37 7.01 -20.18
N GLN A 20 8.94 8.20 -20.37
CA GLN A 20 9.06 9.19 -19.30
C GLN A 20 7.67 9.54 -18.73
N ASN A 21 6.71 9.84 -19.59
CA ASN A 21 5.35 10.20 -19.17
C ASN A 21 4.62 9.03 -18.51
N ALA A 22 4.76 7.80 -19.03
CA ALA A 22 4.15 6.62 -18.42
C ALA A 22 4.68 6.38 -16.99
N ILE A 23 6.01 6.45 -16.81
CA ILE A 23 6.63 6.28 -15.49
C ILE A 23 6.27 7.44 -14.57
N ALA A 24 6.26 8.68 -15.07
CA ALA A 24 5.88 9.84 -14.28
C ALA A 24 4.43 9.74 -13.77
N SER A 25 3.50 9.26 -14.60
CA SER A 25 2.12 9.02 -14.17
C SER A 25 2.06 8.04 -13.01
N ILE A 26 2.74 6.88 -13.12
CA ILE A 26 2.79 5.88 -12.06
C ILE A 26 3.33 6.48 -10.75
N ILE A 27 4.44 7.23 -10.81
CA ILE A 27 5.02 7.85 -9.61
C ILE A 27 4.03 8.82 -8.95
N LEU A 28 3.33 9.63 -9.75
CA LEU A 28 2.35 10.59 -9.22
C LEU A 28 1.14 9.88 -8.60
N ASP A 29 0.64 8.83 -9.24
CA ASP A 29 -0.48 8.03 -8.75
C ASP A 29 -0.10 7.36 -7.41
N GLU A 30 1.09 6.76 -7.30
CA GLU A 30 1.54 6.13 -6.06
C GLU A 30 1.75 7.13 -4.91
N ILE A 31 2.22 8.35 -5.21
CA ILE A 31 2.34 9.39 -4.18
C ILE A 31 0.96 9.78 -3.62
N GLU A 32 -0.05 9.89 -4.47
CA GLU A 32 -1.40 10.23 -4.03
C GLU A 32 -2.06 9.05 -3.31
N ASP A 33 -1.86 7.82 -3.78
CA ASP A 33 -2.39 6.64 -3.11
C ASP A 33 -1.76 6.43 -1.73
N GLU A 34 -0.44 6.63 -1.58
CA GLU A 34 0.23 6.61 -0.26
C GLU A 34 -0.36 7.67 0.67
N ARG A 35 -0.56 8.90 0.16
CA ARG A 35 -1.17 10.00 0.94
C ARG A 35 -2.57 9.64 1.41
N ARG A 36 -3.38 9.01 0.55
CA ARG A 36 -4.75 8.59 0.87
C ARG A 36 -4.76 7.47 1.91
N TRP A 37 -3.83 6.51 1.78
CA TRP A 37 -3.65 5.45 2.77
C TRP A 37 -3.25 5.99 4.13
N ASP A 38 -2.26 6.88 4.20
CA ASP A 38 -1.85 7.54 5.43
C ASP A 38 -3.01 8.26 6.12
N GLU A 39 -3.80 9.02 5.34
CA GLU A 39 -4.97 9.71 5.85
C GLU A 39 -6.02 8.73 6.39
N ALA A 40 -6.34 7.66 5.65
CA ALA A 40 -7.31 6.66 6.07
C ALA A 40 -6.84 5.88 7.30
N PHE A 41 -5.57 5.50 7.36
CA PHE A 41 -5.00 4.77 8.48
C PHE A 41 -4.91 5.62 9.75
N SER A 42 -4.56 6.90 9.63
CA SER A 42 -4.51 7.81 10.78
C SER A 42 -5.84 7.92 11.53
N ARG A 43 -6.97 7.67 10.85
CA ARG A 43 -8.34 7.78 11.39
C ARG A 43 -8.97 6.44 11.79
N SER A 44 -8.34 5.32 11.47
CA SER A 44 -8.87 3.99 11.73
C SER A 44 -8.36 3.22 12.97
N PRO A 45 -7.45 3.71 13.86
CA PRO A 45 -6.91 2.88 14.94
C PRO A 45 -7.97 2.21 15.84
N ASP A 46 -8.99 2.96 16.26
CA ASP A 46 -10.03 2.44 17.15
C ASP A 46 -10.90 1.37 16.47
N ILE A 47 -11.20 1.55 15.18
CA ILE A 47 -12.01 0.59 14.41
C ILE A 47 -11.20 -0.67 14.14
N LEU A 48 -9.93 -0.54 13.74
CA LEU A 48 -9.03 -1.68 13.55
C LEU A 48 -8.80 -2.46 14.85
N ALA A 49 -8.64 -1.77 15.98
CA ALA A 49 -8.53 -2.42 17.29
C ALA A 49 -9.79 -3.22 17.65
N LYS A 50 -10.98 -2.67 17.37
CA LYS A 50 -12.25 -3.39 17.57
C LYS A 50 -12.36 -4.62 16.65
N LEU A 51 -12.00 -4.49 15.39
CA LEU A 51 -12.00 -5.61 14.44
C LEU A 51 -11.03 -6.72 14.88
N ALA A 52 -9.82 -6.36 15.30
CA ALA A 52 -8.85 -7.30 15.83
C ALA A 52 -9.36 -8.02 17.10
N ALA A 53 -9.97 -7.28 18.03
CA ALA A 53 -10.55 -7.85 19.24
C ALA A 53 -11.68 -8.84 18.91
N SER A 54 -12.55 -8.51 17.96
CA SER A 54 -13.63 -9.40 17.49
C SER A 54 -13.08 -10.67 16.85
N ALA A 55 -12.12 -10.54 15.94
CA ALA A 55 -11.48 -11.70 15.30
C ALA A 55 -10.83 -12.64 16.33
N MET A 56 -10.15 -12.08 17.33
CA MET A 56 -9.56 -12.87 18.42
C MET A 56 -10.61 -13.54 19.32
N ALA A 57 -11.76 -12.88 19.54
CA ALA A 57 -12.87 -13.47 20.28
C ALA A 57 -13.49 -14.66 19.51
N GLU A 58 -13.66 -14.53 18.19
CA GLU A 58 -14.14 -15.61 17.32
C GLU A 58 -13.18 -16.79 17.29
N TYR A 59 -11.88 -16.53 17.17
CA TYR A 59 -10.85 -17.56 17.25
C TYR A 59 -10.93 -18.35 18.57
N ARG A 60 -10.98 -17.63 19.70
CA ARG A 60 -11.10 -18.25 21.04
C ARG A 60 -12.40 -19.01 21.23
N ALA A 61 -13.47 -18.61 20.53
CA ALA A 61 -14.75 -19.29 20.55
C ALA A 61 -14.81 -20.50 19.59
N GLY A 62 -13.72 -20.81 18.89
CA GLY A 62 -13.68 -21.92 17.91
C GLY A 62 -14.51 -21.64 16.65
N LYS A 63 -14.76 -20.37 16.32
CA LYS A 63 -15.57 -19.95 15.16
C LYS A 63 -14.74 -19.69 13.91
N THR A 64 -13.43 -19.89 13.98
CA THR A 64 -12.50 -19.73 12.86
C THR A 64 -12.10 -21.09 12.32
N GLN A 65 -11.75 -21.14 11.03
CA GLN A 65 -11.15 -22.32 10.40
C GLN A 65 -9.70 -22.02 10.01
N GLU A 66 -8.91 -23.08 9.87
CA GLU A 66 -7.58 -22.97 9.28
C GLU A 66 -7.70 -22.54 7.80
N LEU A 67 -6.82 -21.64 7.39
CA LEU A 67 -6.76 -21.19 6.01
C LEU A 67 -5.97 -22.23 5.20
N ASP A 68 -6.58 -22.82 4.19
CA ASP A 68 -5.90 -23.63 3.17
C ASP A 68 -5.66 -22.78 1.92
N PRO A 69 -4.42 -22.30 1.68
CA PRO A 69 -4.12 -21.41 0.56
C PRO A 69 -4.35 -22.03 -0.82
N GLU A 70 -4.34 -23.35 -0.94
CA GLU A 70 -4.54 -24.07 -2.21
C GLU A 70 -6.01 -24.14 -2.63
N THR A 71 -6.91 -23.67 -1.76
CA THR A 71 -8.36 -23.68 -1.99
C THR A 71 -8.98 -22.29 -2.08
N LEU A 72 -8.14 -21.24 -2.11
CA LEU A 72 -8.53 -19.83 -2.24
C LEU A 72 -9.01 -19.46 -3.65
#